data_AF-A0A844GEX4-F1
#
_entry.id   AF-A0A844GEX4-F1
#
_cell.length_a   1.000
_cell.length_b   1.000
_cell.length_c   1.000
_cell.angle_alpha   90.00
_cell.angle_beta   90.00
_cell.angle_gamma   90.00
#
_symmetry.space_group_name_H-M   'P 1'
#
loop_
_entity.id
_entity.type
_entity.pdbx_description
1 polymer ?
#
loop_
_entity_poly.entity_id
_entity_poly.type
_entity_poly.pdbx_seq_one_letter_code
_entity_poly.pdbx_strand_id
1 'polypeptide(L)'
;MNSNLIATLMEGHAALHTEQRRQPGAPCSAPTVSEHDLSVLESTVQVMQDDVAAALQGLGQLVNNYPGDIGDEAEIMPKIGQLLRVLGDVLDVANGTATPVANQLWQHEQIRLATKEAATC
;
A
#
# COMPACT_ATOMS: atom_id res chain seq x y z
N MET A 1 -0.05 15.67 9.91
CA MET A 1 -0.22 14.25 9.57
C MET A 1 0.21 14.04 8.12
N ASN A 2 1.24 13.21 7.90
CA ASN A 2 1.48 12.37 6.72
C ASN A 2 1.39 12.94 5.29
N SER A 3 2.10 14.04 4.96
CA SER A 3 2.45 14.30 3.54
C SER A 3 3.46 13.32 2.96
N ASN A 4 4.00 12.38 3.75
CA ASN A 4 5.10 11.52 3.33
C ASN A 4 4.69 10.07 2.99
N LEU A 5 3.51 9.59 3.42
CA LEU A 5 3.14 8.18 3.22
C LEU A 5 2.87 7.85 1.73
N ILE A 6 2.20 8.73 1.00
CA ILE A 6 1.98 8.56 -0.44
C ILE A 6 3.31 8.58 -1.20
N ALA A 7 4.22 9.48 -0.82
CA ALA A 7 5.56 9.53 -1.42
C ALA A 7 6.33 8.23 -1.15
N THR A 8 6.36 7.76 0.11
CA THR A 8 6.99 6.48 0.49
C THR A 8 6.38 5.30 -0.26
N LEU A 9 5.05 5.29 -0.43
CA LEU A 9 4.35 4.24 -1.17
C LEU A 9 4.73 4.25 -2.66
N MET A 10 4.76 5.42 -3.29
CA MET A 10 5.13 5.57 -4.70
C MET A 10 6.60 5.23 -4.96
N GLU A 11 7.51 5.69 -4.10
CA GLU A 11 8.93 5.36 -4.16
C GLU A 11 9.17 3.86 -3.96
N GLY A 12 8.50 3.26 -2.97
CA GLY A 12 8.52 1.82 -2.73
C GLY A 12 7.96 1.01 -3.90
N HIS A 13 6.82 1.42 -4.47
CA HIS A 13 6.23 0.79 -5.65
C HIS A 13 7.18 0.83 -6.85
N ALA A 14 7.81 1.97 -7.11
CA ALA A 14 8.79 2.11 -8.19
C ALA A 14 10.01 1.20 -7.96
N ALA A 15 10.50 1.09 -6.71
CA ALA A 15 11.60 0.22 -6.32
C ALA A 15 11.26 -1.28 -6.47
N LEU A 16 10.00 -1.66 -6.20
CA LEU A 16 9.49 -3.02 -6.36
C LEU A 16 9.33 -3.42 -7.84
N HIS A 17 9.02 -2.46 -8.70
CA HIS A 17 8.85 -2.65 -10.14
C HIS A 17 10.13 -2.42 -10.96
N THR A 18 11.23 -1.96 -10.34
CA THR A 18 12.51 -1.88 -11.03
C THR A 18 13.01 -3.31 -11.26
N GLU A 19 13.17 -3.68 -12.54
CA GLU A 19 13.43 -5.06 -12.96
C GLU A 19 14.48 -5.76 -12.09
N GLN A 20 14.08 -6.90 -11.51
CA GLN A 20 14.98 -7.86 -10.87
C GLN A 20 15.98 -8.34 -11.92
N ARG A 21 17.16 -7.73 -11.97
CA ARG A 21 18.25 -8.24 -12.82
C ARG A 21 18.67 -9.59 -12.25
N ARG A 22 18.15 -10.69 -12.81
CA ARG A 22 18.59 -12.06 -12.48
C ARG A 22 20.10 -12.09 -12.56
N GLN A 23 20.76 -12.33 -11.43
CA GLN A 23 22.20 -12.54 -11.45
C GLN A 23 22.46 -13.86 -12.19
N PRO A 24 23.28 -13.86 -13.26
CA PRO A 24 23.60 -15.09 -13.97
C PRO A 24 24.33 -16.04 -13.02
N GLY A 25 23.68 -17.13 -12.64
CA GLY A 25 24.23 -18.18 -11.77
C GLY A 25 23.58 -18.34 -10.39
N ALA A 26 22.70 -17.43 -9.95
CA ALA A 26 21.97 -17.57 -8.70
C ALA A 26 20.63 -18.32 -8.92
N PRO A 27 20.29 -19.35 -8.11
CA PRO A 27 19.01 -20.06 -8.19
C PRO A 27 17.82 -19.19 -7.74
N CYS A 28 18.09 -18.08 -7.05
CA CYS A 28 17.09 -17.13 -6.56
C CYS A 28 17.38 -15.72 -7.05
N SER A 29 16.33 -14.98 -7.39
CA SER A 29 16.45 -13.54 -7.65
C SER A 29 16.76 -12.82 -6.33
N ALA A 30 17.79 -11.98 -6.33
CA ALA A 30 18.12 -11.18 -5.14
C ALA A 30 16.98 -10.18 -4.85
N PRO A 31 16.59 -9.99 -3.57
CA PRO A 31 15.64 -8.94 -3.20
C PRO A 31 16.22 -7.57 -3.57
N THR A 32 15.42 -6.73 -4.24
CA THR A 32 15.85 -5.39 -4.67
C THR A 32 15.76 -4.38 -3.53
N VAL A 33 14.83 -4.61 -2.60
CA VAL A 33 14.51 -3.71 -1.49
C VAL A 33 14.93 -4.36 -0.17
N SER A 34 15.41 -3.56 0.78
CA SER A 34 15.81 -4.08 2.10
C SER A 34 14.59 -4.57 2.90
N GLU A 35 14.80 -5.53 3.80
CA GLU A 35 13.72 -6.05 4.67
C GLU A 35 13.09 -4.94 5.53
N HIS A 36 13.90 -3.97 5.98
CA HIS A 36 13.42 -2.82 6.74
C HIS A 36 12.47 -1.94 5.91
N ASP A 37 12.87 -1.60 4.69
CA ASP A 37 12.05 -0.77 3.80
C ASP A 37 10.75 -1.48 3.40
N LEU A 38 10.80 -2.81 3.21
CA LEU A 38 9.60 -3.63 2.97
C LEU A 38 8.64 -3.62 4.17
N SER A 39 9.15 -3.69 5.40
CA SER A 39 8.33 -3.62 6.62
C SER A 39 7.68 -2.24 6.81
N VAL A 40 8.41 -1.15 6.49
CA VAL A 40 7.85 0.21 6.48
C VAL A 40 6.77 0.33 5.41
N LEU A 41 6.98 -0.26 4.24
CA LEU A 41 6.02 -0.22 3.15
C LEU A 41 4.76 -1.04 3.45
N GLU A 42 4.90 -2.22 4.04
CA GLU A 42 3.76 -3.03 4.54
C GLU A 42 2.94 -2.25 5.57
N SER A 43 3.60 -1.63 6.54
CA SER A 43 2.94 -0.80 7.55
C SER A 43 2.23 0.41 6.92
N THR A 44 2.84 1.01 5.89
CA THR A 44 2.27 2.15 5.16
C THR A 44 1.02 1.75 4.40
N VAL A 45 1.02 0.57 3.75
CA VAL A 45 -0.17 0.01 3.09
C VAL A 45 -1.30 -0.19 4.08
N GLN A 46 -1.02 -0.80 5.24
CA GLN A 46 -2.04 -1.04 6.27
C GLN A 46 -2.66 0.27 6.77
N VAL A 47 -1.83 1.27 7.11
CA VAL A 47 -2.31 2.59 7.56
C VAL A 47 -3.19 3.24 6.50
N MET A 48 -2.83 3.17 5.21
CA MET A 48 -3.65 3.72 4.14
C MET A 48 -5.00 3.02 3.99
N GLN A 49 -5.03 1.69 4.12
CA GLN A 49 -6.29 0.93 4.08
C GLN A 49 -7.22 1.33 5.24
N ASP A 50 -6.66 1.48 6.44
CA ASP A 50 -7.40 1.90 7.63
C ASP A 50 -7.91 3.34 7.50
N ASP A 51 -7.09 4.25 6.99
CA ASP A 51 -7.46 5.66 6.74
C ASP A 51 -8.58 5.76 5.71
N VAL A 52 -8.53 4.97 4.62
CA VAL A 52 -9.61 4.90 3.62
C VAL A 52 -10.89 4.36 4.23
N ALA A 53 -10.82 3.30 5.04
CA ALA A 53 -11.99 2.73 5.72
C ALA A 53 -12.64 3.75 6.67
N ALA A 54 -11.84 4.47 7.45
CA ALA A 54 -12.31 5.53 8.33
C ALA A 54 -12.96 6.69 7.55
N ALA A 55 -12.36 7.09 6.42
CA ALA A 55 -12.91 8.13 5.55
C ALA A 55 -14.26 7.73 4.95
N LEU A 56 -14.40 6.48 4.47
CA LEU A 56 -15.66 5.95 3.96
C LEU A 56 -16.74 5.91 5.05
N GLN A 57 -16.38 5.52 6.26
CA GLN A 57 -17.31 5.53 7.39
C GLN A 57 -17.78 6.95 7.73
N GLY A 58 -16.85 7.92 7.75
CA GLY A 58 -17.16 9.33 7.97
C GLY A 58 -18.06 9.91 6.88
N LEU A 59 -17.78 9.62 5.61
CA LEU A 59 -18.64 10.01 4.48
C LEU A 59 -20.02 9.39 4.57
N GLY A 60 -20.12 8.11 4.94
CA GLY A 60 -21.40 7.44 5.13
C GLY A 60 -22.24 8.09 6.23
N GLN A 61 -21.62 8.47 7.35
CA GLN A 61 -22.29 9.23 8.40
C GLN A 61 -22.73 10.62 7.95
N LEU A 62 -21.89 11.30 7.16
CA LEU A 62 -22.21 12.63 6.65
C LEU A 62 -23.40 12.60 5.69
N VAL A 63 -23.46 11.63 4.79
CA VAL A 63 -24.59 11.42 3.86
C VAL A 63 -25.86 11.05 4.63
N ASN A 64 -25.77 10.10 5.55
CA ASN A 64 -26.95 9.60 6.27
C ASN A 64 -27.56 10.64 7.22
N ASN A 65 -26.75 11.55 7.76
CA ASN A 65 -27.20 12.60 8.66
C ASN A 65 -27.24 13.97 7.98
N TYR A 66 -27.21 14.00 6.64
CA TYR A 66 -27.20 15.25 5.89
C TYR A 66 -28.52 16.01 6.12
N PRO A 67 -28.50 17.19 6.75
CA PRO A 67 -29.72 17.94 7.00
C PRO A 67 -30.26 18.51 5.68
N GLY A 68 -31.50 18.17 5.32
CA GLY A 68 -32.12 18.65 4.06
C GLY A 68 -32.38 20.16 4.01
N ASP A 69 -32.13 20.87 5.10
CA ASP A 69 -32.27 22.33 5.25
C ASP A 69 -30.94 23.08 5.16
N ILE A 70 -29.80 22.37 5.15
CA ILE A 70 -28.45 22.97 5.11
C ILE A 70 -27.76 22.50 3.83
N GLY A 71 -27.68 23.36 2.82
CA GLY A 71 -26.91 23.15 1.58
C GLY A 71 -27.71 22.56 0.41
N ASP A 72 -27.12 22.63 -0.79
CA ASP A 72 -27.70 22.12 -2.03
C ASP A 72 -27.21 20.68 -2.27
N GLU A 73 -28.11 19.72 -2.08
CA GLU A 73 -27.85 18.30 -2.33
C GLU A 73 -27.33 18.05 -3.76
N ALA A 74 -27.83 18.82 -4.74
CA ALA A 74 -27.39 18.71 -6.13
C ALA A 74 -25.94 19.19 -6.34
N GLU A 75 -25.43 20.06 -5.47
CA GLU A 75 -24.03 20.50 -5.49
C GLU A 75 -23.11 19.51 -4.74
N ILE A 76 -23.63 18.86 -3.69
CA ILE A 76 -22.82 18.06 -2.76
C ILE A 76 -22.69 16.61 -3.19
N MET A 77 -23.75 16.00 -3.72
CA MET A 77 -23.71 14.61 -4.17
C MET A 77 -22.62 14.34 -5.24
N PRO A 78 -22.39 15.22 -6.24
CA PRO A 78 -21.27 15.08 -7.17
C PRO A 78 -19.90 15.12 -6.46
N LYS A 79 -19.73 15.97 -5.45
CA LYS A 79 -18.47 16.09 -4.69
C LYS A 79 -18.20 14.85 -3.85
N ILE A 80 -19.23 14.27 -3.25
CA ILE A 80 -19.14 12.98 -2.54
C ILE A 80 -18.75 11.87 -3.52
N GLY A 81 -19.33 11.84 -4.72
CA GLY A 81 -18.92 10.90 -5.77
C GLY A 81 -17.44 11.04 -6.17
N GLN A 82 -16.94 12.27 -6.29
CA GLN A 82 -15.52 12.54 -6.58
C GLN A 82 -14.61 12.09 -5.43
N LEU A 83 -15.00 12.35 -4.17
CA LEU A 83 -14.27 11.91 -2.99
C LEU A 83 -14.18 10.39 -2.91
N LEU A 84 -15.29 9.68 -3.14
CA LEU A 84 -15.31 8.22 -3.20
C LEU A 84 -14.38 7.67 -4.28
N ARG A 85 -14.30 8.35 -5.44
CA ARG A 85 -13.37 7.97 -6.50
C ARG A 85 -11.91 8.11 -6.07
N VAL A 86 -11.56 9.25 -5.47
CA VAL A 86 -10.19 9.50 -4.96
C VAL A 86 -9.82 8.48 -3.88
N LEU A 87 -10.73 8.15 -2.97
CA LEU A 87 -10.50 7.12 -1.95
C LEU A 87 -10.29 5.73 -2.58
N GLY A 88 -11.06 5.42 -3.63
CA GLY A 88 -10.86 4.20 -4.43
C GLY A 88 -9.48 4.16 -5.08
N ASP A 89 -9.06 5.24 -5.74
CA ASP A 89 -7.75 5.33 -6.40
C ASP A 89 -6.60 5.14 -5.39
N VAL A 90 -6.71 5.74 -4.19
CA VAL A 90 -5.72 5.55 -3.12
C VAL A 90 -5.66 4.09 -2.65
N LEU A 91 -6.83 3.45 -2.49
CA LEU A 91 -6.91 2.04 -2.09
C LEU A 91 -6.33 1.10 -3.16
N ASP A 92 -6.56 1.39 -4.44
CA ASP A 92 -6.02 0.63 -5.55
C ASP A 92 -4.49 0.68 -5.57
N VAL A 93 -3.88 1.85 -5.32
CA VAL A 93 -2.41 1.97 -5.24
C VAL A 93 -1.88 1.20 -4.03
N ALA A 94 -2.50 1.33 -2.85
CA ALA A 94 -2.09 0.61 -1.65
C ALA A 94 -2.16 -0.93 -1.85
N ASN A 95 -3.25 -1.42 -2.44
CA ASN A 95 -3.41 -2.85 -2.73
C ASN A 95 -2.45 -3.33 -3.82
N GLY A 96 -2.19 -2.50 -4.83
CA GLY A 96 -1.20 -2.78 -5.87
C GLY A 96 0.21 -2.98 -5.33
N THR A 97 0.55 -2.33 -4.20
CA THR A 97 1.83 -2.52 -3.51
C THR A 97 1.88 -3.72 -2.54
N ALA A 98 0.74 -4.20 -2.04
CA ALA A 98 0.69 -5.24 -1.01
C ALA A 98 1.28 -6.58 -1.48
N THR A 99 0.89 -7.04 -2.67
CA THR A 99 1.34 -8.34 -3.20
C THR A 99 2.84 -8.36 -3.51
N PRO A 100 3.42 -7.34 -4.19
CA PRO A 100 4.86 -7.27 -4.39
C PRO A 100 5.67 -7.23 -3.09
N VAL A 101 5.20 -6.51 -2.06
CA VAL A 101 5.84 -6.47 -0.74
C VAL A 101 5.88 -7.85 -0.10
N ALA A 102 4.73 -8.53 -0.04
CA ALA A 102 4.64 -9.88 0.52
C ALA A 102 5.57 -10.87 -0.20
N ASN A 103 5.66 -10.77 -1.53
CA ASN A 103 6.55 -11.59 -2.34
C ASN A 103 8.03 -11.35 -1.99
N GLN A 104 8.47 -10.09 -1.82
CA GLN A 104 9.87 -9.82 -1.46
C GLN A 104 10.19 -10.19 -0.01
N LEU A 105 9.25 -10.02 0.94
CA LEU A 105 9.43 -10.49 2.32
C LEU A 105 9.59 -12.02 2.36
N TRP A 106 8.78 -12.75 1.59
CA TRP A 106 8.94 -14.20 1.46
C TRP A 106 10.32 -14.58 0.89
N GLN A 107 10.83 -13.85 -0.11
CA GLN A 107 12.17 -14.09 -0.66
C GLN A 107 13.28 -13.88 0.38
N HIS A 108 13.21 -12.81 1.17
CA HIS A 108 14.16 -12.57 2.28
C HIS A 108 14.14 -13.74 3.28
N GLU A 109 12.95 -14.22 3.64
CA GLU A 109 12.81 -15.34 4.57
C GLU A 109 13.40 -16.65 4.02
N GLN A 110 13.18 -16.96 2.74
CA GLN A 110 13.78 -18.15 2.12
C GLN A 110 15.31 -18.09 2.12
N ILE A 111 15.90 -16.92 1.83
CA ILE A 111 17.36 -16.73 1.88
C ILE A 111 17.88 -16.92 3.31
N ARG A 112 17.17 -16.41 4.31
CA ARG A 112 17.54 -16.57 5.73
C ARG A 112 17.50 -18.03 6.18
N LEU A 113 16.52 -18.81 5.73
CA LEU A 113 16.43 -20.24 6.04
C LEU A 113 17.56 -21.02 5.36
N ALA A 114 17.79 -20.78 4.06
CA ALA A 114 18.87 -21.44 3.31
C ALA A 114 20.27 -21.14 3.89
N THR A 115 20.50 -19.89 4.33
CA THR A 115 21.78 -19.50 4.97
C THR A 115 21.97 -20.14 6.35
N LYS A 116 20.89 -20.32 7.12
CA LYS A 116 20.94 -21.05 8.39
C LYS A 116 21.29 -22.52 8.19
N GLU A 117 20.65 -23.19 7.23
CA GLU A 117 20.93 -24.60 6.93
C GLU A 117 22.39 -24.83 6.50
N ALA A 118 22.92 -23.91 5.68
CA ALA A 118 24.33 -23.93 5.25
C ALA A 118 25.33 -23.68 6.40
N ALA A 119 24.95 -22.94 7.44
CA ALA A 119 25.81 -22.67 8.61
C ALA A 119 25.83 -23.81 9.64
N THR A 120 24.89 -24.76 9.54
CA THR A 120 24.78 -25.94 10.42
C THR A 120 25.41 -27.22 9.84
N CYS A 121 26.03 -27.16 8.66
CA CYS A 121 26.82 -28.24 8.06
C CYS A 121 28.32 -28.01 8.28
#